data_AF-A0A0L8HDY0-F1
#
_entry.id   AF-A0A0L8HDY0-F1
#
_cell.length_a   1.000
_cell.length_b   1.000
_cell.length_c   1.000
_cell.angle_alpha   90.00
_cell.angle_beta   90.00
_cell.angle_gamma   90.00
#
_symmetry.space_group_name_H-M   'P 1'
#
loop_
_entity.id
_entity.type
_entity.pdbx_description
1 polymer ?
#
loop_
_entity_poly.entity_id
_entity_poly.type
_entity_poly.pdbx_seq_one_letter_code
_entity_poly.pdbx_strand_id
1 'polypeptide(L)'
;MEQSSKKRESVFRSFGDFNASVDECVNLVTDPCLAGTYTGIDPMGLFSSMTQVVGKHGRIRTHDATKTLDCTVMVHPGHISQHSEFTSDIKPLATKLVRRSFMRSGVRKITVNHGRLRGSLFIPSDETSNRQQRRYPAVIDLFGSTGSLIESRGALLASHGFITLSLTYFAYKDLPSVVTDVDFEYFEEAIEWLINHEQVSSENGIGVLGTSLGGIIALYIAKQCPQVSAVISINASPAFFVFSIRHNGKQLPSSSLDYGSFKVKDDGSLLALWKVDESKLFYFDETCRSKVLFLISGDDQGAGHFLEPPYTPLFHTCYTALYGRPTVFGGYPRPHAEAQEKSWLKIREFFAENL
;
A
#
# COMPACT_ATOMS: atom_id res chain seq x y z
N MET A 1 19.48 7.30 -8.70
CA MET A 1 18.46 8.13 -8.00
C MET A 1 18.57 7.98 -6.49
N GLU A 2 18.40 9.05 -5.70
CA GLU A 2 18.54 9.01 -4.22
C GLU A 2 17.39 9.76 -3.52
N GLN A 3 17.06 9.35 -2.28
CA GLN A 3 16.00 9.91 -1.42
C GLN A 3 16.45 10.05 0.06
N SER A 4 16.01 11.13 0.73
CA SER A 4 16.35 11.50 2.13
C SER A 4 15.11 11.72 3.04
N SER A 5 15.02 11.04 4.20
CA SER A 5 14.09 11.29 5.34
C SER A 5 14.72 11.15 6.77
N LYS A 6 14.99 12.26 7.49
CA LYS A 6 15.79 12.33 8.74
C LYS A 6 15.37 11.37 9.89
N LYS A 7 15.94 10.16 9.92
CA LYS A 7 16.25 9.27 11.07
C LYS A 7 16.91 8.01 10.49
N ARG A 8 18.26 7.96 10.41
CA ARG A 8 19.07 6.96 9.66
C ARG A 8 18.37 6.54 8.34
N GLU A 9 18.43 7.45 7.38
CA GLU A 9 17.72 7.38 6.10
C GLU A 9 17.96 6.07 5.38
N SER A 10 16.87 5.34 5.11
CA SER A 10 16.91 4.27 4.14
C SER A 10 16.98 4.92 2.75
N VAL A 11 18.07 4.70 2.04
CA VAL A 11 18.26 5.24 0.69
C VAL A 11 17.84 4.17 -0.31
N PHE A 12 16.96 4.55 -1.23
CA PHE A 12 16.55 3.72 -2.36
C PHE A 12 17.20 4.25 -3.64
N ARG A 13 17.73 3.34 -4.47
CA ARG A 13 18.41 3.65 -5.72
C ARG A 13 18.12 2.62 -6.79
N SER A 14 18.02 3.12 -8.01
CA SER A 14 18.03 2.38 -9.27
C SER A 14 19.04 3.02 -10.22
N PHE A 15 19.43 2.27 -11.25
CA PHE A 15 20.20 2.76 -12.38
C PHE A 15 19.87 1.95 -13.63
N GLY A 16 20.14 2.53 -14.79
CA GLY A 16 19.98 1.89 -16.08
C GLY A 16 21.00 2.45 -17.06
N ASP A 17 21.59 1.57 -17.86
CA ASP A 17 22.56 1.91 -18.89
C ASP A 17 21.84 2.07 -20.23
N PHE A 18 22.15 3.16 -20.93
CA PHE A 18 21.53 3.52 -22.21
C PHE A 18 22.61 3.94 -23.20
N ASN A 19 22.30 3.85 -24.49
CA ASN A 19 23.07 4.49 -25.55
C ASN A 19 22.31 5.71 -26.04
N ALA A 20 22.97 6.86 -26.09
CA ALA A 20 22.41 8.03 -26.75
C ALA A 20 22.30 7.78 -28.26
N SER A 21 21.23 8.28 -28.86
CA SER A 21 21.04 8.35 -30.31
C SER A 21 22.08 9.29 -30.96
N VAL A 22 22.10 9.31 -32.29
CA VAL A 22 22.93 10.25 -33.07
C VAL A 22 22.61 11.73 -32.76
N ASP A 23 21.42 12.01 -32.27
CA ASP A 23 20.97 13.35 -31.84
C ASP A 23 21.28 13.62 -30.35
N GLU A 24 22.18 12.84 -29.74
CA GLU A 24 22.60 12.94 -28.34
C GLU A 24 21.45 12.82 -27.32
N CYS A 25 20.39 12.12 -27.69
CA CYS A 25 19.19 11.94 -26.88
C CYS A 25 19.03 10.49 -26.41
N VAL A 26 18.55 10.31 -25.18
CA VAL A 26 18.02 9.05 -24.66
C VAL A 26 16.54 9.25 -24.34
N ASN A 27 15.68 8.46 -24.97
CA ASN A 27 14.24 8.46 -24.76
C ASN A 27 13.81 7.15 -24.09
N LEU A 28 13.44 7.22 -22.80
CA LEU A 28 13.05 6.05 -22.00
C LEU A 28 11.78 5.33 -22.49
N VAL A 29 11.04 5.92 -23.43
CA VAL A 29 9.85 5.32 -24.06
C VAL A 29 10.21 4.41 -25.23
N THR A 30 11.33 4.66 -25.90
CA THR A 30 11.73 3.95 -27.12
C THR A 30 13.04 3.20 -26.98
N ASP A 31 13.94 3.70 -26.14
CA ASP A 31 15.31 3.21 -26.05
C ASP A 31 15.40 2.19 -24.92
N PRO A 32 15.86 0.95 -25.19
CA PRO A 32 15.92 -0.08 -24.18
C PRO A 32 17.03 0.21 -23.17
N CYS A 33 16.73 -0.03 -21.89
CA CYS A 33 17.74 -0.15 -20.86
C CYS A 33 18.58 -1.42 -21.12
N LEU A 34 19.88 -1.26 -21.30
CA LEU A 34 20.80 -2.33 -21.70
C LEU A 34 21.27 -3.17 -20.51
N ALA A 35 21.42 -2.53 -19.35
CA ALA A 35 21.84 -3.14 -18.10
C ALA A 35 21.40 -2.27 -16.92
N GLY A 36 21.35 -2.84 -15.72
CA GLY A 36 21.06 -2.10 -14.49
C GLY A 36 20.08 -2.81 -13.59
N THR A 37 19.32 -2.03 -12.81
CA THR A 37 18.27 -2.59 -11.93
C THR A 37 17.05 -3.09 -12.69
N TYR A 38 16.96 -2.79 -13.99
CA TYR A 38 15.99 -3.33 -14.95
C TYR A 38 16.61 -3.35 -16.35
N THR A 39 15.99 -4.06 -17.30
CA THR A 39 16.40 -4.11 -18.72
C THR A 39 15.19 -4.05 -19.66
N GLY A 40 15.44 -3.69 -20.92
CA GLY A 40 14.41 -3.51 -21.94
C GLY A 40 13.73 -2.13 -21.89
N ILE A 41 12.63 -1.99 -22.62
CA ILE A 41 11.86 -0.74 -22.68
C ILE A 41 10.85 -0.73 -21.52
N ASP A 42 11.14 0.08 -20.52
CA ASP A 42 10.26 0.36 -19.38
C ASP A 42 10.46 1.83 -18.95
N PRO A 43 9.56 2.75 -19.34
CA PRO A 43 9.68 4.18 -19.04
C PRO A 43 9.70 4.49 -17.55
N MET A 44 9.09 3.61 -16.74
CA MET A 44 9.00 3.75 -15.29
C MET A 44 9.98 2.83 -14.55
N GLY A 45 10.83 2.11 -15.28
CA GLY A 45 11.77 1.13 -14.75
C GLY A 45 12.69 1.71 -13.68
N LEU A 46 13.18 2.95 -13.85
CA LEU A 46 13.97 3.62 -12.82
C LEU A 46 13.19 3.80 -11.50
N PHE A 47 11.87 3.96 -11.52
CA PHE A 47 11.09 4.11 -10.30
C PHE A 47 10.67 2.76 -9.69
N SER A 48 10.21 1.83 -10.53
CA SER A 48 9.74 0.51 -10.08
C SER A 48 10.87 -0.40 -9.59
N SER A 49 12.06 -0.28 -10.18
CA SER A 49 13.22 -1.13 -9.88
C SER A 49 14.15 -0.59 -8.78
N MET A 50 13.77 0.48 -8.07
CA MET A 50 14.60 0.96 -6.97
C MET A 50 14.79 -0.14 -5.92
N THR A 51 16.02 -0.28 -5.46
CA THR A 51 16.39 -1.18 -4.36
C THR A 51 16.93 -0.36 -3.21
N GLN A 52 16.79 -0.88 -1.98
CA GLN A 52 17.37 -0.23 -0.82
C GLN A 52 18.90 -0.44 -0.82
N VAL A 53 19.66 0.65 -0.83
CA VAL A 53 21.14 0.63 -0.80
C VAL A 53 21.72 1.06 0.55
N VAL A 54 20.96 1.79 1.36
CA VAL A 54 21.32 2.12 2.75
C VAL A 54 20.19 1.68 3.69
N GLY A 55 20.56 1.09 4.82
CA GLY A 55 19.64 0.44 5.75
C GLY A 55 19.45 -1.05 5.47
N LYS A 56 18.61 -1.73 6.25
CA LYS A 56 18.29 -3.15 6.07
C LYS A 56 16.78 -3.36 6.09
N HIS A 57 16.26 -4.16 5.17
CA HIS A 57 14.87 -4.67 5.18
C HIS A 57 13.79 -3.55 5.25
N GLY A 58 13.99 -2.49 4.47
CA GLY A 58 13.19 -1.28 4.46
C GLY A 58 12.05 -1.32 3.44
N ARG A 59 10.95 -0.68 3.81
CA ARG A 59 9.77 -0.43 2.97
C ARG A 59 9.53 1.07 2.95
N ILE A 60 9.28 1.64 1.76
CA ILE A 60 8.82 3.04 1.65
C ILE A 60 7.40 3.11 2.21
N ARG A 61 7.21 3.92 3.26
CA ARG A 61 5.90 4.17 3.88
C ARG A 61 5.68 5.68 3.97
N THR A 62 4.61 6.13 3.34
CA THR A 62 4.21 7.54 3.41
C THR A 62 3.23 7.73 4.56
N HIS A 63 3.74 8.22 5.68
CA HIS A 63 2.95 8.59 6.86
C HIS A 63 2.39 10.03 6.77
N ASP A 64 2.88 10.82 5.82
CA ASP A 64 2.40 12.17 5.55
C ASP A 64 2.31 12.40 4.04
N ALA A 65 1.12 12.22 3.49
CA ALA A 65 0.85 12.34 2.05
C ALA A 65 0.96 13.78 1.52
N THR A 66 1.08 14.78 2.40
CA THR A 66 1.34 16.17 1.99
C THR A 66 2.78 16.37 1.52
N LYS A 67 3.68 15.45 1.88
CA LYS A 67 5.08 15.46 1.47
C LYS A 67 5.26 14.70 0.17
N THR A 68 6.16 15.19 -0.67
CA THR A 68 6.54 14.53 -1.91
C THR A 68 7.57 13.44 -1.65
N LEU A 69 7.55 12.43 -2.51
CA LEU A 69 8.66 11.49 -2.68
C LEU A 69 9.65 12.16 -3.65
N ASP A 70 10.74 12.67 -3.10
CA ASP A 70 11.75 13.40 -3.85
C ASP A 70 12.80 12.43 -4.42
N CYS A 71 12.98 12.51 -5.74
CA CYS A 71 13.74 11.58 -6.55
C CYS A 71 14.79 12.35 -7.34
N THR A 72 16.06 12.26 -6.96
CA THR A 72 17.15 12.92 -7.71
C THR A 72 17.59 12.04 -8.89
N VAL A 73 17.31 12.45 -10.12
CA VAL A 73 17.77 11.77 -11.34
C VAL A 73 19.11 12.36 -11.76
N MET A 74 20.08 11.50 -12.06
CA MET A 74 21.44 11.88 -12.45
C MET A 74 21.81 11.16 -13.73
N VAL A 75 22.44 11.88 -14.67
CA VAL A 75 23.01 11.33 -15.90
C VAL A 75 24.52 11.33 -15.73
N HIS A 76 25.17 10.20 -15.93
CA HIS A 76 26.62 10.06 -15.84
C HIS A 76 27.21 9.70 -17.21
N PRO A 77 28.47 10.06 -17.48
CA PRO A 77 29.15 9.64 -18.70
C PRO A 77 29.51 8.15 -18.64
N GLY A 78 29.23 7.43 -19.74
CA GLY A 78 29.53 6.00 -19.87
C GLY A 78 28.63 5.08 -19.05
N HIS A 79 28.88 3.77 -19.16
CA HIS A 79 28.19 2.74 -18.38
C HIS A 79 28.97 2.49 -17.08
N ILE A 80 28.34 2.76 -15.94
CA ILE A 80 28.97 2.64 -14.62
C ILE A 80 28.58 1.29 -14.02
N SER A 81 29.58 0.46 -13.69
CA SER A 81 29.32 -0.85 -13.09
C SER A 81 28.69 -0.74 -11.70
N GLN A 82 27.84 -1.69 -11.33
CA GLN A 82 27.22 -1.75 -10.00
C GLN A 82 28.24 -1.89 -8.84
N HIS A 83 29.44 -2.38 -9.16
CA HIS A 83 30.51 -2.70 -8.20
C HIS A 83 31.59 -1.65 -8.06
N SER A 84 31.70 -0.71 -9.01
CA SER A 84 32.25 0.58 -8.65
C SER A 84 31.26 1.14 -7.64
N GLU A 85 31.67 1.23 -6.37
CA GLU A 85 31.08 2.21 -5.46
C GLU A 85 30.79 3.44 -6.31
N PHE A 86 29.60 4.05 -6.21
CA PHE A 86 29.40 5.37 -6.78
C PHE A 86 30.41 6.28 -6.10
N THR A 87 31.66 6.24 -6.55
CA THR A 87 32.77 6.99 -6.04
C THR A 87 32.36 8.41 -6.38
N SER A 88 32.42 9.26 -5.37
CA SER A 88 32.10 10.69 -5.41
C SER A 88 32.80 11.47 -6.53
N ASP A 89 33.65 10.81 -7.31
CA ASP A 89 34.60 11.40 -8.23
C ASP A 89 34.04 11.53 -9.65
N ILE A 90 33.01 10.74 -10.02
CA ILE A 90 32.36 10.87 -11.33
C ILE A 90 31.25 11.92 -11.26
N LYS A 91 31.58 13.14 -11.67
CA LYS A 91 30.62 14.25 -11.76
C LYS A 91 29.50 13.92 -12.77
N PRO A 92 28.21 14.05 -12.39
CA PRO A 92 27.11 13.84 -13.32
C PRO A 92 27.12 14.90 -14.43
N LEU A 93 26.78 14.50 -15.65
CA LEU A 93 26.55 15.38 -16.81
C LEU A 93 25.34 16.28 -16.57
N ALA A 94 24.31 15.74 -15.94
CA ALA A 94 23.10 16.47 -15.58
C ALA A 94 22.49 15.91 -14.29
N THR A 95 21.78 16.76 -13.56
CA THR A 95 21.04 16.37 -12.36
C THR A 95 19.71 17.09 -12.32
N LYS A 96 18.63 16.36 -12.01
CA LYS A 96 17.29 16.90 -11.90
C LYS A 96 16.57 16.30 -10.70
N LEU A 97 15.95 17.14 -9.90
CA LEU A 97 15.02 16.71 -8.87
C LEU A 97 13.63 16.49 -9.48
N VAL A 98 13.11 15.28 -9.35
CA VAL A 98 11.73 14.91 -9.68
C VAL A 98 10.95 14.78 -8.39
N ARG A 99 9.86 15.52 -8.23
CA ARG A 99 8.98 15.43 -7.05
C ARG A 99 7.74 14.64 -7.39
N ARG A 100 7.53 13.50 -6.73
CA ARG A 100 6.33 12.69 -6.89
C ARG A 100 5.35 12.99 -5.76
N SER A 101 4.18 13.49 -6.11
CA SER A 101 3.14 13.86 -5.14
C SER A 101 2.15 12.70 -4.94
N PHE A 102 1.68 12.51 -3.70
CA PHE A 102 0.61 11.55 -3.38
C PHE A 102 -0.79 12.15 -3.50
N MET A 103 -0.87 13.48 -3.45
CA MET A 103 -2.11 14.24 -3.54
C MET A 103 -2.11 15.06 -4.82
N ARG A 104 -3.14 14.90 -5.65
CA ARG A 104 -3.42 15.82 -6.76
C ARG A 104 -3.75 17.21 -6.20
N SER A 105 -3.48 18.25 -7.00
CA SER A 105 -3.90 19.62 -6.70
C SER A 105 -5.35 19.67 -6.22
N GLY A 106 -5.58 20.38 -5.10
CA GLY A 106 -6.88 20.62 -4.49
C GLY A 106 -7.39 19.52 -3.56
N VAL A 107 -6.87 18.28 -3.61
CA VAL A 107 -7.23 17.24 -2.63
C VAL A 107 -6.94 17.76 -1.22
N ARG A 108 -7.94 17.71 -0.35
CA ARG A 108 -7.84 18.16 1.05
C ARG A 108 -7.54 16.99 1.95
N LYS A 109 -6.62 17.19 2.90
CA LYS A 109 -6.35 16.26 4.00
C LYS A 109 -6.90 16.83 5.30
N ILE A 110 -7.65 16.03 6.05
CA ILE A 110 -8.12 16.34 7.39
C ILE A 110 -7.60 15.24 8.32
N THR A 111 -6.87 15.61 9.37
CA THR A 111 -6.50 14.65 10.41
C THR A 111 -7.73 14.25 11.21
N VAL A 112 -8.00 12.95 11.29
CA VAL A 112 -9.12 12.42 12.06
C VAL A 112 -8.66 12.15 13.50
N ASN A 113 -9.32 12.84 14.42
CA ASN A 113 -9.22 12.66 15.87
C ASN A 113 -10.63 12.84 16.46
N HIS A 114 -11.51 11.87 16.20
CA HIS A 114 -12.93 11.92 16.56
C HIS A 114 -13.28 10.72 17.44
N GLY A 115 -13.74 10.94 18.67
CA GLY A 115 -13.91 9.86 19.64
C GLY A 115 -12.60 9.07 19.79
N ARG A 116 -12.66 7.75 19.55
CA ARG A 116 -11.47 6.89 19.50
C ARG A 116 -10.87 6.72 18.09
N LEU A 117 -11.54 7.19 17.03
CA LEU A 117 -11.06 7.05 15.65
C LEU A 117 -9.79 7.87 15.40
N ARG A 118 -8.78 7.22 14.83
CA ARG A 118 -7.53 7.85 14.40
C ARG A 118 -7.23 7.53 12.94
N GLY A 119 -6.98 8.57 12.16
CA GLY A 119 -6.70 8.41 10.74
C GLY A 119 -6.49 9.74 10.02
N SER A 120 -6.60 9.68 8.70
CA SER A 120 -6.63 10.86 7.82
C SER A 120 -7.75 10.70 6.79
N LEU A 121 -8.61 11.72 6.71
CA LEU A 121 -9.66 11.82 5.70
C LEU A 121 -9.14 12.66 4.53
N PHE A 122 -9.17 12.07 3.34
CA PHE A 122 -8.82 12.74 2.10
C PHE A 122 -10.09 13.01 1.31
N ILE A 123 -10.30 14.29 0.96
CA ILE A 123 -11.49 14.74 0.26
C ILE A 123 -11.06 15.23 -1.13
N PRO A 124 -11.61 14.66 -2.23
CA PRO A 124 -11.38 15.16 -3.57
C PRO A 124 -11.78 16.63 -3.70
N SER A 125 -11.13 17.35 -4.61
CA SER A 125 -11.59 18.67 -5.03
C SER A 125 -12.09 18.64 -6.45
N ASP A 126 -13.14 19.39 -6.72
CA ASP A 126 -13.47 19.84 -8.07
C ASP A 126 -13.06 21.31 -8.22
N GLU A 127 -12.28 21.61 -9.25
CA GLU A 127 -11.89 22.99 -9.57
C GLU A 127 -13.03 23.74 -10.28
N THR A 128 -14.08 23.06 -10.74
CA THR A 128 -14.98 23.60 -11.78
C THR A 128 -16.39 24.03 -11.37
N SER A 129 -16.91 23.76 -10.16
CA SER A 129 -18.18 24.38 -9.67
C SER A 129 -18.47 24.08 -8.19
N ASN A 130 -19.17 25.00 -7.51
CA ASN A 130 -19.66 24.96 -6.11
C ASN A 130 -19.08 23.85 -5.21
N ARG A 131 -17.86 24.10 -4.68
CA ARG A 131 -17.07 23.21 -3.79
C ARG A 131 -17.85 22.59 -2.61
N GLN A 132 -18.97 23.17 -2.19
CA GLN A 132 -19.73 22.76 -1.01
C GLN A 132 -20.91 21.82 -1.32
N GLN A 133 -21.29 21.59 -2.58
CA GLN A 133 -22.48 20.77 -2.91
C GLN A 133 -22.17 19.41 -3.52
N ARG A 134 -20.95 19.18 -4.04
CA ARG A 134 -20.63 17.89 -4.66
C ARG A 134 -20.38 16.83 -3.59
N ARG A 135 -21.14 15.74 -3.68
CA ARG A 135 -20.93 14.51 -2.92
C ARG A 135 -20.07 13.53 -3.73
N TYR A 136 -19.31 12.69 -3.04
CA TYR A 136 -18.39 11.72 -3.61
C TYR A 136 -18.60 10.34 -2.99
N PRO A 137 -18.40 9.25 -3.75
CA PRO A 137 -18.32 7.92 -3.16
C PRO A 137 -17.18 7.87 -2.13
N ALA A 138 -17.35 7.07 -1.08
CA ALA A 138 -16.40 7.00 0.03
C ALA A 138 -15.82 5.62 0.25
N VAL A 139 -14.56 5.56 0.67
CA VAL A 139 -13.81 4.33 0.92
C VAL A 139 -13.09 4.41 2.27
N ILE A 140 -13.17 3.37 3.09
CA ILE A 140 -12.27 3.17 4.23
C ILE A 140 -11.07 2.34 3.77
N ASP A 141 -9.86 2.84 4.01
CA ASP A 141 -8.60 2.20 3.64
C ASP A 141 -7.89 1.63 4.89
N LEU A 142 -7.67 0.31 4.88
CA LEU A 142 -7.13 -0.48 5.99
C LEU A 142 -5.84 -1.20 5.56
N PHE A 143 -4.72 -0.83 6.20
CA PHE A 143 -3.48 -1.59 6.12
C PHE A 143 -3.42 -2.70 7.17
N GLY A 144 -2.48 -3.63 7.01
CA GLY A 144 -2.37 -4.82 7.86
C GLY A 144 -1.57 -4.64 9.16
N SER A 145 -0.94 -5.72 9.60
CA SER A 145 -0.24 -5.86 10.89
C SER A 145 1.03 -5.00 11.07
N THR A 146 1.31 -4.07 10.16
CA THR A 146 2.39 -3.08 10.34
C THR A 146 2.02 -2.02 11.38
N GLY A 147 0.72 -1.76 11.57
CA GLY A 147 0.24 -0.68 12.43
C GLY A 147 0.66 0.70 11.90
N SER A 148 0.51 1.73 12.74
CA SER A 148 0.72 3.12 12.34
C SER A 148 -0.26 3.57 11.24
N LEU A 149 -0.22 4.85 10.89
CA LEU A 149 -1.07 5.43 9.84
C LEU A 149 -0.28 5.52 8.53
N ILE A 150 -0.75 4.85 7.48
CA ILE A 150 -0.21 4.94 6.12
C ILE A 150 -1.22 5.71 5.28
N GLU A 151 -0.75 6.74 4.57
CA GLU A 151 -1.62 7.71 3.90
C GLU A 151 -1.52 7.69 2.37
N SER A 152 -0.48 7.07 1.80
CA SER A 152 -0.22 7.10 0.35
C SER A 152 -1.41 6.60 -0.46
N ARG A 153 -1.97 5.45 -0.09
CA ARG A 153 -3.06 4.82 -0.84
C ARG A 153 -4.36 5.63 -0.77
N GLY A 154 -4.73 6.09 0.42
CA GLY A 154 -5.92 6.93 0.58
C GLY A 154 -5.82 8.28 -0.14
N ALA A 155 -4.66 8.92 -0.11
CA ALA A 155 -4.43 10.17 -0.84
C ALA A 155 -4.54 9.99 -2.37
N LEU A 156 -4.03 8.86 -2.89
CA LEU A 156 -4.12 8.53 -4.31
C LEU A 156 -5.56 8.17 -4.74
N LEU A 157 -6.32 7.45 -3.91
CA LEU A 157 -7.75 7.20 -4.17
C LEU A 157 -8.54 8.52 -4.20
N ALA A 158 -8.29 9.44 -3.28
CA ALA A 158 -8.92 10.76 -3.31
C ALA A 158 -8.55 11.60 -4.52
N SER A 159 -7.34 11.43 -5.04
CA SER A 159 -6.92 12.03 -6.31
C SER A 159 -7.69 11.49 -7.53
N HIS A 160 -8.41 10.37 -7.36
CA HIS A 160 -9.28 9.74 -8.35
C HIS A 160 -10.78 9.87 -8.04
N GLY A 161 -11.17 10.73 -7.10
CA GLY A 161 -12.58 11.09 -6.90
C GLY A 161 -13.32 10.36 -5.78
N PHE A 162 -12.60 9.64 -4.92
CA PHE A 162 -13.18 8.97 -3.74
C PHE A 162 -12.85 9.72 -2.45
N ILE A 163 -13.83 10.04 -1.61
CA ILE A 163 -13.51 10.41 -0.23
C ILE A 163 -12.87 9.19 0.42
N THR A 164 -11.66 9.32 0.96
CA THR A 164 -10.94 8.17 1.50
C THR A 164 -10.54 8.41 2.95
N LEU A 165 -10.99 7.52 3.83
CA LEU A 165 -10.56 7.47 5.22
C LEU A 165 -9.43 6.44 5.37
N SER A 166 -8.19 6.89 5.38
CA SER A 166 -7.07 6.04 5.81
C SER A 166 -7.17 5.85 7.32
N LEU A 167 -7.63 4.68 7.75
CA LEU A 167 -7.92 4.36 9.14
C LEU A 167 -6.82 3.46 9.71
N THR A 168 -6.35 3.79 10.89
CA THR A 168 -5.45 2.93 11.66
C THR A 168 -6.12 2.51 12.97
N TYR A 169 -5.73 1.37 13.51
CA TYR A 169 -6.41 0.74 14.65
C TYR A 169 -5.43 0.27 15.74
N PHE A 170 -4.12 0.45 15.56
CA PHE A 170 -3.08 0.23 16.57
C PHE A 170 -1.75 0.88 16.19
N ALA A 171 -0.82 0.96 17.15
CA ALA A 171 0.53 1.52 17.03
C ALA A 171 0.55 2.97 16.48
N TYR A 172 -0.44 3.77 16.85
CA TYR A 172 -0.56 5.17 16.44
C TYR A 172 -1.22 6.03 17.50
N LYS A 173 -0.53 7.10 17.92
CA LYS A 173 -0.99 8.03 18.97
C LYS A 173 -1.40 7.28 20.25
N ASP A 174 -2.65 7.43 20.66
CA ASP A 174 -3.29 6.87 21.85
C ASP A 174 -4.01 5.54 21.59
N LEU A 175 -3.91 4.97 20.39
CA LEU A 175 -4.34 3.60 20.13
C LEU A 175 -3.39 2.59 20.79
N PRO A 176 -3.86 1.34 21.04
CA PRO A 176 -3.02 0.28 21.59
C PRO A 176 -1.69 0.14 20.84
N SER A 177 -0.58 -0.05 21.55
CA SER A 177 0.76 -0.12 20.94
C SER A 177 1.00 -1.39 20.12
N VAL A 178 0.25 -2.45 20.42
CA VAL A 178 0.26 -3.74 19.73
C VAL A 178 -1.18 -4.16 19.47
N VAL A 179 -1.39 -4.96 18.42
CA VAL A 179 -2.69 -5.57 18.16
C VAL A 179 -2.70 -6.96 18.81
N THR A 180 -3.55 -7.14 19.82
CA THR A 180 -3.85 -8.44 20.42
C THR A 180 -5.31 -8.80 20.18
N ASP A 181 -6.19 -7.85 20.50
CA ASP A 181 -7.63 -7.92 20.26
C ASP A 181 -8.09 -6.55 19.75
N VAL A 182 -8.69 -6.51 18.55
CA VAL A 182 -9.31 -5.28 18.02
C VAL A 182 -10.81 -5.35 18.27
N ASP A 183 -11.34 -4.30 18.86
CA ASP A 183 -12.77 -4.12 19.06
C ASP A 183 -13.44 -3.84 17.71
N PHE A 184 -14.35 -4.70 17.28
CA PHE A 184 -14.96 -4.60 15.95
C PHE A 184 -15.82 -3.35 15.81
N GLU A 185 -16.44 -2.93 16.91
CA GLU A 185 -17.23 -1.71 17.07
C GLU A 185 -16.42 -0.46 16.66
N TYR A 186 -15.08 -0.51 16.68
CA TYR A 186 -14.22 0.57 16.18
C TYR A 186 -14.43 0.83 14.69
N PHE A 187 -14.64 -0.24 13.92
CA PHE A 187 -14.88 -0.14 12.48
C PHE A 187 -16.33 0.25 12.19
N GLU A 188 -17.28 -0.19 13.00
CA GLU A 188 -18.68 0.24 12.91
C GLU A 188 -18.81 1.74 13.17
N GLU A 189 -18.12 2.26 14.21
CA GLU A 189 -18.02 3.70 14.48
C GLU A 189 -17.42 4.47 13.29
N ALA A 190 -16.39 3.91 12.63
CA ALA A 190 -15.76 4.53 11.48
C ALA A 190 -16.69 4.58 10.25
N ILE A 191 -17.47 3.52 10.02
CA ILE A 191 -18.47 3.44 8.96
C ILE A 191 -19.56 4.49 9.19
N GLU A 192 -20.12 4.52 10.40
CA GLU A 192 -21.18 5.47 10.78
C GLU A 192 -20.68 6.93 10.66
N TRP A 193 -19.47 7.19 11.16
CA TRP A 193 -18.87 8.53 11.07
C TRP A 193 -18.66 8.97 9.61
N LEU A 194 -18.20 8.06 8.75
CA LEU A 194 -17.92 8.38 7.35
C LEU A 194 -19.21 8.58 6.54
N ILE A 195 -20.22 7.73 6.73
CA ILE A 195 -21.50 7.83 6.01
C ILE A 195 -22.25 9.13 6.31
N ASN A 196 -22.13 9.64 7.54
CA ASN A 196 -22.76 10.90 7.95
C ASN A 196 -21.96 12.15 7.54
N HIS A 197 -20.81 12.00 6.88
CA HIS A 197 -20.05 13.15 6.40
C HIS A 197 -20.79 13.83 5.24
N GLU A 198 -20.97 15.17 5.31
CA GLU A 198 -21.84 15.94 4.40
C GLU A 198 -21.52 15.80 2.90
N GLN A 199 -20.25 15.54 2.58
CA GLN A 199 -19.74 15.36 1.21
C GLN A 199 -19.73 13.90 0.74
N VAL A 200 -20.20 12.94 1.54
CA VAL A 200 -20.27 11.52 1.15
C VAL A 200 -21.60 11.24 0.46
N SER A 201 -21.53 10.57 -0.69
CA SER A 201 -22.68 9.96 -1.35
C SER A 201 -22.87 8.58 -0.75
N SER A 202 -23.79 8.47 0.22
CA SER A 202 -24.01 7.24 0.99
C SER A 202 -25.22 6.44 0.50
N GLU A 203 -25.90 6.89 -0.55
CA GLU A 203 -27.13 6.29 -1.07
C GLU A 203 -26.92 4.82 -1.50
N ASN A 204 -25.74 4.49 -2.02
CA ASN A 204 -25.35 3.14 -2.41
C ASN A 204 -24.45 2.44 -1.38
N GLY A 205 -24.29 3.01 -0.17
CA GLY A 205 -23.30 2.57 0.81
C GLY A 205 -21.87 3.05 0.51
N ILE A 206 -20.91 2.55 1.27
CA ILE A 206 -19.48 2.90 1.13
C ILE A 206 -18.62 1.68 0.79
N GLY A 207 -17.39 1.95 0.36
CA GLY A 207 -16.38 0.94 0.08
C GLY A 207 -15.44 0.69 1.25
N VAL A 208 -14.84 -0.50 1.29
CA VAL A 208 -13.69 -0.80 2.17
C VAL A 208 -12.59 -1.48 1.36
N LEU A 209 -11.37 -0.96 1.47
CA LEU A 209 -10.16 -1.54 0.87
C LEU A 209 -9.23 -2.02 1.99
N GLY A 210 -8.95 -3.31 2.03
CA GLY A 210 -8.09 -3.91 3.05
C GLY A 210 -6.89 -4.65 2.47
N THR A 211 -5.75 -4.62 3.17
CA THR A 211 -4.57 -5.43 2.81
C THR A 211 -4.10 -6.26 4.00
N SER A 212 -3.79 -7.54 3.76
CA SER A 212 -3.32 -8.45 4.82
C SER A 212 -4.35 -8.48 5.97
N LEU A 213 -3.94 -8.26 7.23
CA LEU A 213 -4.89 -8.15 8.35
C LEU A 213 -6.05 -7.16 8.09
N GLY A 214 -5.80 -6.03 7.43
CA GLY A 214 -6.85 -5.09 7.05
C GLY A 214 -7.84 -5.67 6.04
N GLY A 215 -7.39 -6.60 5.17
CA GLY A 215 -8.24 -7.36 4.26
C GLY A 215 -9.14 -8.34 4.98
N ILE A 216 -8.62 -9.04 6.00
CA ILE A 216 -9.42 -9.94 6.86
C ILE A 216 -10.52 -9.14 7.55
N ILE A 217 -10.17 -7.98 8.13
CA ILE A 217 -11.13 -7.07 8.77
C ILE A 217 -12.15 -6.57 7.75
N ALA A 218 -11.73 -6.17 6.54
CA ALA A 218 -12.64 -5.72 5.49
C ALA A 218 -13.64 -6.81 5.07
N LEU A 219 -13.21 -8.07 4.97
CA LEU A 219 -14.11 -9.20 4.72
C LEU A 219 -15.11 -9.38 5.87
N TYR A 220 -14.66 -9.24 7.12
CA TYR A 220 -15.57 -9.34 8.26
C TYR A 220 -16.55 -8.15 8.33
N ILE A 221 -16.13 -6.94 7.94
CA ILE A 221 -17.01 -5.77 7.74
C ILE A 221 -18.07 -6.10 6.69
N ALA A 222 -17.68 -6.67 5.54
CA ALA A 222 -18.63 -7.06 4.49
C ALA A 222 -19.72 -8.00 5.02
N LYS A 223 -19.35 -8.90 5.94
CA LYS A 223 -20.28 -9.84 6.58
C LYS A 223 -21.23 -9.15 7.58
N GLN A 224 -20.76 -8.16 8.34
CA GLN A 224 -21.52 -7.62 9.48
C GLN A 224 -22.21 -6.29 9.19
N CYS A 225 -21.72 -5.50 8.25
CA CYS A 225 -22.12 -4.10 8.06
C CYS A 225 -22.88 -3.91 6.73
N PRO A 226 -24.22 -3.91 6.72
CA PRO A 226 -25.01 -3.76 5.48
C PRO A 226 -24.83 -2.39 4.79
N GLN A 227 -24.27 -1.40 5.48
CA GLN A 227 -23.93 -0.09 4.92
C GLN A 227 -22.72 -0.11 3.98
N VAL A 228 -21.98 -1.23 3.93
CA VAL A 228 -20.82 -1.41 3.06
C VAL A 228 -21.23 -2.21 1.83
N SER A 229 -21.15 -1.58 0.65
CA SER A 229 -21.61 -2.17 -0.61
C SER A 229 -20.50 -2.78 -1.45
N ALA A 230 -19.25 -2.35 -1.25
CA ALA A 230 -18.10 -2.82 -2.01
C ALA A 230 -16.89 -3.08 -1.11
N VAL A 231 -16.33 -4.28 -1.16
CA VAL A 231 -15.13 -4.66 -0.41
C VAL A 231 -14.05 -5.18 -1.33
N ILE A 232 -12.84 -4.66 -1.17
CA ILE A 232 -11.64 -5.20 -1.82
C ILE A 232 -10.71 -5.76 -0.74
N SER A 233 -10.36 -7.04 -0.90
CA SER A 233 -9.43 -7.75 -0.04
C SER A 233 -8.15 -8.08 -0.81
N ILE A 234 -7.03 -7.46 -0.41
CA ILE A 234 -5.71 -7.71 -0.98
C ILE A 234 -4.94 -8.70 -0.11
N ASN A 235 -4.62 -9.87 -0.66
CA ASN A 235 -3.80 -10.90 -0.04
C ASN A 235 -4.22 -11.24 1.40
N ALA A 236 -5.51 -11.54 1.58
CA ALA A 236 -6.09 -11.96 2.85
C ALA A 236 -7.10 -13.08 2.64
N SER A 237 -7.20 -13.94 3.65
CA SER A 237 -8.19 -15.02 3.73
C SER A 237 -9.24 -14.69 4.81
N PRO A 238 -10.45 -15.26 4.75
CA PRO A 238 -11.51 -14.97 5.72
C PRO A 238 -11.32 -15.76 7.02
N ALA A 239 -10.13 -15.70 7.60
CA ALA A 239 -9.80 -16.28 8.90
C ALA A 239 -8.87 -15.34 9.66
N PHE A 240 -9.08 -15.22 10.95
CA PHE A 240 -8.21 -14.46 11.83
C PHE A 240 -7.00 -15.31 12.23
N PHE A 241 -5.78 -14.76 12.12
CA PHE A 241 -4.53 -15.44 12.49
C PHE A 241 -3.76 -14.59 13.47
N VAL A 242 -3.35 -15.17 14.59
CA VAL A 242 -2.53 -14.54 15.65
C VAL A 242 -3.18 -13.35 16.35
N PHE A 243 -4.01 -12.61 15.64
CA PHE A 243 -4.83 -11.49 16.08
C PHE A 243 -6.28 -11.95 16.02
N SER A 244 -7.03 -11.76 17.10
CA SER A 244 -8.48 -11.93 17.07
C SER A 244 -9.16 -10.55 17.07
N ILE A 245 -10.44 -10.54 16.71
CA ILE A 245 -11.30 -9.40 16.93
C ILE A 245 -12.39 -9.78 17.93
N ARG A 246 -12.81 -8.80 18.72
CA ARG A 246 -13.94 -8.93 19.63
C ARG A 246 -15.12 -8.22 19.00
N HIS A 247 -16.26 -8.90 18.94
CA HIS A 247 -17.51 -8.31 18.45
C HIS A 247 -18.64 -8.67 19.42
N ASN A 248 -19.38 -7.67 19.91
CA ASN A 248 -20.42 -7.81 20.92
C ASN A 248 -19.90 -8.50 22.19
N GLY A 249 -18.69 -8.13 22.62
CA GLY A 249 -18.02 -8.70 23.79
C GLY A 249 -17.51 -10.13 23.61
N LYS A 250 -17.72 -10.78 22.45
CA LYS A 250 -17.26 -12.13 22.17
C LYS A 250 -16.03 -12.11 21.28
N GLN A 251 -14.98 -12.81 21.68
CA GLN A 251 -13.79 -13.00 20.85
C GLN A 251 -14.10 -14.00 19.73
N LEU A 252 -13.75 -13.65 18.50
CA LEU A 252 -13.95 -14.54 17.37
C LEU A 252 -12.90 -15.66 17.33
N PRO A 253 -13.21 -16.82 16.72
CA PRO A 253 -12.23 -17.86 16.52
C PRO A 253 -11.04 -17.34 15.69
N SER A 254 -9.83 -17.58 16.17
CA SER A 254 -8.58 -17.30 15.45
C SER A 254 -7.71 -18.54 15.40
N SER A 255 -6.99 -18.72 14.29
CA SER A 255 -5.94 -19.73 14.18
C SER A 255 -4.71 -19.29 14.97
N SER A 256 -4.13 -20.24 15.72
CA SER A 256 -2.84 -20.05 16.39
C SER A 256 -1.70 -20.05 15.37
N LEU A 257 -0.60 -19.39 15.73
CA LEU A 257 0.64 -19.49 14.97
C LEU A 257 1.19 -20.92 15.09
N ASP A 258 1.26 -21.65 13.98
CA ASP A 258 2.00 -22.91 13.94
C ASP A 258 3.49 -22.60 13.73
N TYR A 259 4.32 -22.92 14.73
CA TYR A 259 5.76 -22.66 14.68
C TYR A 259 6.50 -23.60 13.72
N GLY A 260 5.90 -24.73 13.33
CA GLY A 260 6.43 -25.64 12.31
C GLY A 260 6.32 -25.09 10.88
N SER A 261 5.56 -24.02 10.69
CA SER A 261 5.31 -23.41 9.39
C SER A 261 6.29 -22.29 9.03
N PHE A 262 7.41 -22.17 9.74
CA PHE A 262 8.44 -21.18 9.41
C PHE A 262 9.70 -21.83 8.85
N LYS A 263 10.26 -21.19 7.82
CA LYS A 263 11.61 -21.51 7.35
C LYS A 263 12.51 -20.31 7.54
N VAL A 264 13.58 -20.48 8.32
CA VAL A 264 14.63 -19.47 8.45
C VAL A 264 15.61 -19.69 7.30
N LYS A 265 15.88 -18.64 6.52
CA LYS A 265 16.88 -18.64 5.44
C LYS A 265 18.27 -18.35 5.99
N ASP A 266 19.31 -18.61 5.20
CA ASP A 266 20.72 -18.41 5.57
C ASP A 266 21.04 -16.94 5.93
N ASP A 267 20.30 -15.98 5.36
CA ASP A 267 20.41 -14.55 5.67
C ASP A 267 19.70 -14.14 6.99
N GLY A 268 19.13 -15.10 7.72
CA GLY A 268 18.38 -14.91 8.95
C GLY A 268 16.95 -14.45 8.75
N SER A 269 16.49 -14.25 7.51
CA SER A 269 15.11 -13.88 7.21
C SER A 269 14.16 -15.07 7.37
N LEU A 270 12.91 -14.77 7.74
CA LEU A 270 11.86 -15.75 8.00
C LEU A 270 10.91 -15.84 6.82
N LEU A 271 10.71 -17.02 6.26
CA LEU A 271 9.59 -17.32 5.39
C LEU A 271 8.46 -17.92 6.23
N ALA A 272 7.34 -17.20 6.33
CA ALA A 272 6.12 -17.69 6.97
C ALA A 272 5.27 -18.48 5.98
N LEU A 273 5.03 -19.76 6.24
CA LEU A 273 4.16 -20.64 5.45
C LEU A 273 2.84 -20.77 6.20
N TRP A 274 1.92 -19.85 5.95
CA TRP A 274 0.64 -19.88 6.65
C TRP A 274 -0.22 -21.06 6.18
N LYS A 275 -0.57 -21.93 7.12
CA LYS A 275 -1.62 -22.93 6.91
C LYS A 275 -2.93 -22.39 7.50
N VAL A 276 -3.97 -22.36 6.67
CA VAL A 276 -5.30 -21.97 7.11
C VAL A 276 -5.96 -23.18 7.78
N ASP A 277 -6.41 -23.01 9.02
CA ASP A 277 -7.33 -23.95 9.65
C ASP A 277 -8.73 -23.66 9.12
N GLU A 278 -9.23 -24.51 8.23
CA GLU A 278 -10.53 -24.34 7.58
C GLU A 278 -11.70 -24.28 8.58
N SER A 279 -11.54 -24.85 9.78
CA SER A 279 -12.55 -24.78 10.84
C SER A 279 -12.69 -23.39 11.48
N LYS A 280 -11.74 -22.49 11.22
CA LYS A 280 -11.72 -21.11 11.72
C LYS A 280 -12.14 -20.08 10.66
N LEU A 281 -12.45 -20.54 9.44
CA LEU A 281 -12.94 -19.65 8.39
C LEU A 281 -14.34 -19.14 8.75
N PHE A 282 -14.56 -17.85 8.50
CA PHE A 282 -15.90 -17.30 8.41
C PHE A 282 -16.31 -17.19 6.95
N TYR A 283 -17.59 -17.40 6.68
CA TYR A 283 -18.14 -17.31 5.33
C TYR A 283 -19.17 -16.18 5.24
N PHE A 284 -19.35 -15.66 4.04
CA PHE A 284 -20.50 -14.83 3.72
C PHE A 284 -21.75 -15.71 3.72
N ASP A 285 -22.81 -15.23 4.35
CA ASP A 285 -24.13 -15.82 4.26
C ASP A 285 -25.00 -14.98 3.32
N GLU A 286 -26.23 -15.42 3.09
CA GLU A 286 -27.19 -14.78 2.18
C GLU A 286 -27.56 -13.33 2.58
N THR A 287 -27.20 -12.91 3.80
CA THR A 287 -27.44 -11.54 4.27
C THR A 287 -26.35 -10.55 3.84
N CYS A 288 -25.20 -11.06 3.38
CA CYS A 288 -24.11 -10.23 2.85
C CYS A 288 -24.54 -9.53 1.57
N ARG A 289 -24.59 -8.20 1.60
CA ARG A 289 -24.94 -7.36 0.44
C ARG A 289 -23.72 -6.81 -0.29
N SER A 290 -22.54 -6.90 0.31
CA SER A 290 -21.32 -6.37 -0.27
C SER A 290 -20.88 -7.19 -1.48
N LYS A 291 -20.56 -6.50 -2.58
CA LYS A 291 -19.76 -7.08 -3.64
C LYS A 291 -18.32 -7.17 -3.16
N VAL A 292 -17.67 -8.32 -3.37
CA VAL A 292 -16.31 -8.58 -2.87
C VAL A 292 -15.37 -8.87 -4.03
N LEU A 293 -14.27 -8.13 -4.11
CA LEU A 293 -13.16 -8.39 -5.00
C LEU A 293 -11.95 -8.90 -4.21
N PHE A 294 -11.47 -10.09 -4.55
CA PHE A 294 -10.21 -10.62 -4.04
C PHE A 294 -9.09 -10.28 -5.01
N LEU A 295 -8.03 -9.65 -4.50
CA LEU A 295 -6.79 -9.43 -5.23
C LEU A 295 -5.69 -10.28 -4.59
N ILE A 296 -5.34 -11.36 -5.28
CA ILE A 296 -4.38 -12.35 -4.80
C ILE A 296 -3.11 -12.23 -5.66
N SER A 297 -2.00 -11.81 -5.07
CA SER A 297 -0.74 -11.64 -5.80
C SER A 297 -0.19 -12.96 -6.36
N GLY A 298 -0.62 -14.10 -5.82
CA GLY A 298 -0.29 -15.42 -6.37
C GLY A 298 -0.79 -15.63 -7.81
N ASP A 299 -1.83 -14.92 -8.22
CA ASP A 299 -2.38 -14.99 -9.58
C ASP A 299 -1.46 -14.30 -10.60
N ASP A 300 -0.69 -13.31 -10.17
CA ASP A 300 0.27 -12.58 -10.98
C ASP A 300 1.66 -13.20 -10.76
N GLN A 301 1.94 -14.32 -11.46
CA GLN A 301 3.13 -15.17 -11.33
C GLN A 301 4.42 -14.38 -10.99
N GLY A 302 4.77 -14.31 -9.71
CA GLY A 302 5.96 -13.62 -9.23
C GLY A 302 5.72 -12.28 -8.53
N ALA A 303 4.48 -11.85 -8.30
CA ALA A 303 4.16 -10.76 -7.39
C ALA A 303 4.23 -11.21 -5.91
N GLY A 304 4.38 -10.22 -5.03
CA GLY A 304 4.60 -10.43 -3.59
C GLY A 304 3.38 -10.00 -2.78
N HIS A 305 3.43 -10.23 -1.47
CA HIS A 305 2.29 -10.03 -0.55
C HIS A 305 1.74 -8.59 -0.53
N PHE A 306 2.58 -7.59 -0.76
CA PHE A 306 2.20 -6.19 -0.65
C PHE A 306 2.00 -5.53 -2.00
N LEU A 307 0.78 -5.60 -2.54
CA LEU A 307 0.39 -4.83 -3.70
C LEU A 307 0.09 -3.37 -3.28
N GLU A 308 1.13 -2.54 -3.35
CA GLU A 308 1.06 -1.11 -3.07
C GLU A 308 0.61 -0.32 -4.32
N PRO A 309 0.30 0.99 -4.21
CA PRO A 309 0.06 1.81 -5.39
C PRO A 309 1.24 1.80 -6.39
N PRO A 310 0.99 2.02 -7.70
CA PRO A 310 1.97 1.81 -8.76
C PRO A 310 3.30 2.53 -8.57
N TYR A 311 4.37 1.87 -9.00
CA TYR A 311 5.75 2.33 -8.93
C TYR A 311 6.20 2.62 -7.48
N THR A 312 5.63 1.89 -6.53
CA THR A 312 6.18 1.75 -5.18
C THR A 312 7.22 0.64 -5.23
N PRO A 313 8.50 0.91 -4.94
CA PRO A 313 9.55 -0.09 -5.04
C PRO A 313 9.24 -1.35 -4.23
N LEU A 314 9.50 -2.51 -4.83
CA LEU A 314 9.39 -3.80 -4.17
C LEU A 314 10.34 -3.86 -2.96
N PHE A 315 9.84 -4.44 -1.87
CA PHE A 315 10.66 -4.95 -0.79
C PHE A 315 10.42 -6.46 -0.66
N HIS A 316 11.44 -7.26 -0.97
CA HIS A 316 11.34 -8.72 -0.85
C HIS A 316 11.23 -9.16 0.62
N THR A 317 11.88 -8.40 1.50
CA THR A 317 11.95 -8.65 2.94
C THR A 317 11.77 -7.35 3.72
N CYS A 318 10.98 -7.39 4.80
CA CYS A 318 10.95 -6.30 5.76
C CYS A 318 10.89 -6.81 7.20
N TYR A 319 11.35 -5.99 8.16
CA TYR A 319 11.23 -6.34 9.58
C TYR A 319 9.77 -6.40 10.00
N THR A 320 9.38 -7.49 10.65
CA THR A 320 8.03 -7.67 11.19
C THR A 320 8.10 -7.79 12.70
N ALA A 321 7.47 -6.85 13.41
CA ALA A 321 7.45 -6.85 14.88
C ALA A 321 6.86 -8.14 15.45
N LEU A 322 5.86 -8.72 14.76
CA LEU A 322 5.23 -9.99 15.12
C LEU A 322 6.23 -11.15 15.31
N TYR A 323 7.28 -11.20 14.49
CA TYR A 323 8.26 -12.29 14.50
C TYR A 323 9.61 -11.89 15.10
N GLY A 324 9.77 -10.61 15.45
CA GLY A 324 11.01 -10.05 15.95
C GLY A 324 12.17 -10.09 14.95
N ARG A 325 11.93 -10.34 13.65
CA ARG A 325 12.98 -10.56 12.64
C ARG A 325 12.53 -10.15 11.22
N PRO A 326 13.46 -10.01 10.26
CA PRO A 326 13.11 -9.83 8.84
C PRO A 326 12.25 -10.98 8.34
N THR A 327 11.21 -10.67 7.58
CA THR A 327 10.26 -11.63 7.01
C THR A 327 10.20 -11.47 5.51
N VAL A 328 10.17 -12.58 4.80
CA VAL A 328 10.05 -12.66 3.34
C VAL A 328 8.59 -12.48 2.95
N PHE A 329 8.33 -11.49 2.11
CA PHE A 329 7.00 -11.21 1.53
C PHE A 329 6.93 -11.55 0.04
N GLY A 330 8.03 -12.04 -0.53
CA GLY A 330 8.09 -12.48 -1.91
C GLY A 330 8.09 -11.33 -2.90
N GLY A 331 7.85 -11.66 -4.17
CA GLY A 331 7.89 -10.71 -5.28
C GLY A 331 9.22 -10.72 -6.02
N TYR A 332 9.14 -10.59 -7.34
CA TYR A 332 10.23 -10.24 -8.26
C TYR A 332 9.95 -8.84 -8.84
N PRO A 333 10.98 -8.00 -9.05
CA PRO A 333 10.78 -6.57 -9.32
C PRO A 333 9.78 -6.27 -10.44
N ARG A 334 9.96 -6.86 -11.62
CA ARG A 334 9.12 -6.58 -12.80
C ARG A 334 7.69 -7.16 -12.66
N PRO A 335 7.48 -8.47 -12.40
CA PRO A 335 6.14 -9.00 -12.19
C PRO A 335 5.37 -8.29 -11.06
N HIS A 336 6.08 -7.90 -10.00
CA HIS A 336 5.46 -7.17 -8.89
C HIS A 336 5.02 -5.76 -9.30
N ALA A 337 5.83 -5.02 -10.06
CA ALA A 337 5.46 -3.70 -10.56
C ALA A 337 4.23 -3.76 -11.49
N GLU A 338 4.22 -4.72 -12.42
CA GLU A 338 3.10 -4.97 -13.33
C GLU A 338 1.82 -5.33 -12.56
N ALA A 339 1.94 -6.14 -11.50
CA ALA A 339 0.81 -6.48 -10.62
C ALA A 339 0.28 -5.28 -9.82
N GLN A 340 1.15 -4.37 -9.36
CA GLN A 340 0.74 -3.12 -8.71
C GLN A 340 -0.06 -2.23 -9.68
N GLU A 341 0.39 -2.09 -10.93
CA GLU A 341 -0.33 -1.33 -11.97
C GLU A 341 -1.70 -1.93 -12.27
N LYS A 342 -1.74 -3.24 -12.52
CA LYS A 342 -2.97 -3.99 -12.81
C LYS A 342 -3.96 -3.94 -11.63
N SER A 343 -3.49 -4.15 -10.41
CA SER A 343 -4.35 -4.11 -9.22
C SER A 343 -4.90 -2.71 -8.95
N TRP A 344 -4.10 -1.66 -9.16
CA TRP A 344 -4.56 -0.28 -8.99
C TRP A 344 -5.67 0.10 -9.97
N LEU A 345 -5.57 -0.35 -11.23
CA LEU A 345 -6.63 -0.18 -12.21
C LEU A 345 -7.92 -0.87 -11.76
N LYS A 346 -7.82 -2.17 -11.40
CA LYS A 346 -8.96 -2.96 -10.91
C LYS A 346 -9.63 -2.36 -9.68
N ILE A 347 -8.84 -1.84 -8.73
CA ILE A 347 -9.37 -1.19 -7.52
C ILE A 347 -10.26 -0.01 -7.88
N ARG A 348 -9.79 0.84 -8.79
CA ARG A 348 -10.51 2.04 -9.20
C ARG A 348 -11.76 1.72 -10.01
N GLU A 349 -11.66 0.78 -10.94
CA GLU A 349 -12.80 0.31 -11.75
C GLU A 349 -13.87 -0.31 -10.84
N PHE A 350 -13.47 -1.21 -9.94
CA PHE A 350 -14.40 -1.86 -9.03
C PHE A 350 -15.12 -0.86 -8.12
N PHE A 351 -14.44 0.12 -7.54
CA PHE A 351 -15.13 1.13 -6.73
C PHE A 351 -15.99 2.08 -7.57
N ALA A 352 -15.57 2.44 -8.78
CA ALA A 352 -16.37 3.29 -9.67
C ALA A 352 -17.66 2.61 -10.15
N GLU A 353 -17.65 1.28 -10.29
CA GLU A 353 -18.82 0.49 -10.70
C GLU A 353 -19.80 0.21 -9.56
N ASN A 354 -19.35 0.27 -8.30
CA ASN A 354 -20.08 -0.29 -7.16
C ASN A 354 -20.39 0.70 -6.04
N LEU A 355 -19.97 1.97 -6.16
CA LEU A 355 -20.25 3.06 -5.21
C LEU A 355 -21.00 4.22 -5.86
#